data_AF-A0A924V249-F1
#
_entry.id   AF-A0A924V249-F1
#
_cell.length_a   1.000
_cell.length_b   1.000
_cell.length_c   1.000
_cell.angle_alpha   90.00
_cell.angle_beta   90.00
_cell.angle_gamma   90.00
#
_symmetry.space_group_name_H-M   'P 1'
#
loop_
_entity.id
_entity.type
_entity.pdbx_description
1 polymer ?
#
loop_
_entity_poly.entity_id
_entity_poly.type
_entity_poly.pdbx_seq_one_letter_code
_entity_poly.pdbx_strand_id
1 'polypeptide(L)'
;MKKSVYMKSFSIVLLSGLVMANKKCDKAPEARQLKKNVKVIGMSASSFLDNSGFNFSETAQSQLSGVFFESNEFFERNTYPSYTDTESFPVVKNTGFQKVGVVTEANNKAAVQLKAWFPEMKSESRSEKIQLSRESSCMISRPQHLLLGKINALEAFSGGSLQFGFNSAAVQLPVSGQFKLDKMRMDLSMHAFDPWTQEKMGSVNSEVFKSDYKVGFGIDLGLIHIGPEFYRVTGMAETTLKGLKQLVGDIYKTLAGLPRQEWQTRVLLSRDNYVVIVGGAELGLKKGDRLKIENEVHDWMGEPCGESSTLLGSTSVTSKPWIVEIEDAGNLMSKAKVLNIDENTSIDVGALVRVDQLVGEVPAKKKK
;
A
#
# COMPACT_ATOMS: atom_id res chain seq x y z
N MET A 1 10.22 -12.87 -82.47
CA MET A 1 10.99 -12.56 -81.25
C MET A 1 10.11 -11.78 -80.29
N LYS A 2 9.81 -12.35 -79.12
CA LYS A 2 8.97 -11.75 -78.07
C LYS A 2 9.89 -11.07 -77.03
N LYS A 3 9.63 -9.81 -76.70
CA LYS A 3 10.17 -9.10 -75.51
C LYS A 3 8.99 -8.37 -74.86
N SER A 4 8.32 -9.01 -73.90
CA SER A 4 8.52 -8.90 -72.44
C SER A 4 8.01 -7.58 -71.86
N VAL A 5 6.73 -7.61 -71.49
CA VAL A 5 6.09 -6.72 -70.53
C VAL A 5 6.55 -7.15 -69.13
N TYR A 6 7.26 -6.28 -68.41
CA TYR A 6 7.43 -6.38 -66.95
C TYR A 6 7.44 -4.97 -66.35
N MET A 7 6.24 -4.45 -66.11
CA MET A 7 6.03 -3.29 -65.26
C MET A 7 4.86 -3.61 -64.36
N LYS A 8 5.10 -4.37 -63.28
CA LYS A 8 4.15 -4.57 -62.18
C LYS A 8 4.91 -4.75 -60.85
N SER A 9 4.39 -4.06 -59.84
CA SER A 9 4.57 -4.32 -58.41
C SER A 9 5.85 -3.81 -57.73
N PHE A 10 5.91 -2.50 -57.50
CA PHE A 10 6.78 -1.93 -56.45
C PHE A 10 6.08 -0.89 -55.54
N SER A 11 4.74 -0.93 -55.42
CA SER A 11 4.01 0.13 -54.69
C SER A 11 2.94 -0.34 -53.69
N ILE A 12 2.94 -1.60 -53.24
CA ILE A 12 1.95 -2.10 -52.24
C ILE A 12 2.56 -2.48 -50.88
N VAL A 13 3.87 -2.34 -50.67
CA VAL A 13 4.52 -2.68 -49.39
C VAL A 13 4.75 -1.47 -48.46
N LEU A 14 4.54 -0.23 -48.93
CA LEU A 14 4.77 0.98 -48.14
C LEU A 14 3.52 1.56 -47.45
N LEU A 15 2.30 1.10 -47.76
CA LEU A 15 1.08 1.57 -47.08
C LEU A 15 0.64 0.72 -45.88
N SER A 16 1.13 -0.52 -45.74
CA SER A 16 0.84 -1.39 -44.60
C SER A 16 1.74 -1.12 -43.37
N GLY A 17 2.85 -0.39 -43.54
CA GLY A 17 3.72 0.04 -42.44
C GLY A 17 3.20 1.26 -41.64
N LEU A 18 2.33 2.08 -42.22
CA LEU A 18 1.81 3.30 -41.58
C LEU A 18 0.58 3.06 -40.70
N VAL A 19 -0.06 1.89 -40.78
CA VAL A 19 -1.22 1.56 -39.93
C VAL A 19 -0.80 0.94 -38.58
N MET A 20 0.44 0.50 -38.43
CA MET A 20 0.95 -0.07 -37.16
C MET A 20 1.71 0.93 -36.27
N ALA A 21 1.91 2.17 -36.70
CA ALA A 21 2.55 3.21 -35.88
C ALA A 21 1.59 3.98 -34.96
N ASN A 22 0.26 3.80 -35.11
CA ASN A 22 -0.73 4.58 -34.37
C ASN A 22 -1.53 3.79 -33.32
N LYS A 23 -1.15 2.54 -33.03
CA LYS A 23 -1.75 1.73 -31.95
C LYS A 23 -1.12 1.96 -30.56
N LYS A 24 -0.39 3.06 -30.36
CA LYS A 24 0.11 3.49 -29.03
C LYS A 24 -0.75 4.55 -28.35
N CYS A 25 -1.81 5.04 -28.99
CA CYS A 25 -2.73 6.00 -28.40
C CYS A 25 -4.13 5.41 -28.45
N ASP A 26 -4.48 4.60 -27.45
CA ASP A 26 -5.84 4.34 -26.94
C ASP A 26 -5.77 3.14 -25.98
N LYS A 27 -4.87 3.20 -24.98
CA LYS A 27 -5.23 2.55 -23.72
C LYS A 27 -6.30 3.47 -23.14
N ALA A 28 -7.54 3.02 -23.15
CA ALA A 28 -8.59 3.66 -22.34
C ALA A 28 -7.98 3.95 -20.96
N PRO A 29 -8.17 5.16 -20.39
CA PRO A 29 -7.61 5.49 -19.10
C PRO A 29 -8.03 4.38 -18.14
N GLU A 30 -7.04 3.74 -17.52
CA GLU A 30 -7.27 2.69 -16.55
C GLU A 30 -8.25 3.24 -15.51
N ALA A 31 -9.37 2.54 -15.29
CA ALA A 31 -10.40 3.02 -14.37
C ALA A 31 -9.72 3.34 -13.04
N ARG A 32 -9.88 4.57 -12.55
CA ARG A 32 -9.21 5.02 -11.32
C ARG A 32 -9.49 4.03 -10.21
N GLN A 33 -8.44 3.57 -9.54
CA GLN A 33 -8.53 2.69 -8.37
C GLN A 33 -8.08 3.46 -7.14
N LEU A 34 -8.69 3.17 -5.99
CA LEU A 34 -8.27 3.72 -4.70
C LEU A 34 -7.14 2.86 -4.14
N LYS A 35 -6.16 3.49 -3.48
CA LYS A 35 -5.04 2.77 -2.87
C LYS A 35 -5.52 1.91 -1.72
N LYS A 36 -5.04 0.67 -1.61
CA LYS A 36 -5.31 -0.20 -0.46
C LYS A 36 -4.49 0.24 0.76
N ASN A 37 -5.13 0.36 1.91
CA ASN A 37 -4.46 0.73 3.17
C ASN A 37 -3.74 -0.50 3.76
N VAL A 38 -2.42 -0.43 3.90
CA VAL A 38 -1.59 -1.55 4.38
C VAL A 38 -0.65 -1.13 5.50
N LYS A 39 -0.25 -2.11 6.31
CA LYS A 39 0.83 -1.97 7.29
C LYS A 39 1.94 -2.94 6.95
N VAL A 40 3.15 -2.42 6.76
CA VAL A 40 4.33 -3.26 6.59
C VAL A 40 4.83 -3.65 7.97
N ILE A 41 4.85 -4.96 8.26
CA ILE A 41 5.36 -5.50 9.52
C ILE A 41 6.89 -5.50 9.51
N GLY A 42 7.48 -5.78 8.35
CA GLY A 42 8.92 -5.68 8.15
C GLY A 42 9.38 -6.27 6.82
N MET A 43 10.62 -5.97 6.51
CA MET A 43 11.40 -6.55 5.42
C MET A 43 12.66 -7.14 6.05
N SER A 44 12.84 -8.46 5.89
CA SER A 44 13.96 -9.19 6.50
C SER A 44 14.90 -9.77 5.45
N ALA A 45 16.18 -9.83 5.76
CA ALA A 45 17.21 -10.46 4.95
C ALA A 45 17.88 -11.59 5.75
N SER A 46 18.81 -12.32 5.12
CA SER A 46 19.61 -13.31 5.83
C SER A 46 20.60 -12.62 6.80
N SER A 47 20.98 -13.30 7.88
CA SER A 47 22.01 -12.82 8.82
C SER A 47 23.40 -12.65 8.19
N PHE A 48 23.59 -13.11 6.96
CA PHE A 48 24.79 -12.81 6.19
C PHE A 48 24.73 -11.39 5.61
N LEU A 49 23.57 -11.00 5.07
CA LEU A 49 23.33 -9.65 4.53
C LEU A 49 23.21 -8.62 5.66
N ASP A 50 22.66 -9.04 6.81
CA ASP A 50 22.59 -8.24 8.03
C ASP A 50 23.81 -8.51 8.92
N ASN A 51 24.82 -7.65 8.85
CA ASN A 51 26.07 -7.78 9.60
C ASN A 51 26.37 -6.52 10.44
N SER A 52 27.40 -6.57 11.29
CA SER A 52 27.75 -5.48 12.20
C SER A 52 28.14 -4.16 11.52
N GLY A 53 28.50 -4.19 10.23
CA GLY A 53 28.85 -3.02 9.43
C GLY A 53 27.73 -2.52 8.50
N PHE A 54 26.67 -3.30 8.31
CA PHE A 54 25.57 -2.96 7.40
C PHE A 54 24.31 -3.79 7.68
N ASN A 55 23.19 -3.09 7.87
CA ASN A 55 21.87 -3.68 8.06
C ASN A 55 21.09 -3.61 6.75
N PHE A 56 21.06 -4.71 6.01
CA PHE A 56 20.40 -4.80 4.71
C PHE A 56 18.87 -4.78 4.86
N SER A 57 18.35 -5.44 5.89
CA SER A 57 16.94 -5.42 6.26
C SER A 57 16.42 -3.99 6.47
N GLU A 58 17.14 -3.19 7.25
CA GLU A 58 16.79 -1.78 7.50
C GLU A 58 16.87 -0.93 6.23
N THR A 59 17.93 -1.12 5.43
CA THR A 59 18.11 -0.41 4.16
C THR A 59 16.98 -0.75 3.18
N ALA A 60 16.62 -2.03 3.05
CA ALA A 60 15.55 -2.48 2.19
C ALA A 60 14.16 -2.03 2.69
N GLN A 61 13.93 -2.04 4.01
CA GLN A 61 12.72 -1.50 4.61
C GLN A 61 12.55 0.00 4.31
N SER A 62 13.62 0.79 4.44
CA SER A 62 13.61 2.22 4.11
C SER A 62 13.26 2.46 2.63
N GLN A 63 13.85 1.69 1.71
CA GLN A 63 13.52 1.78 0.29
C GLN A 63 12.09 1.33 -0.02
N LEU A 64 11.61 0.30 0.67
CA LEU A 64 10.26 -0.22 0.49
C LEU A 64 9.20 0.84 0.83
N SER A 65 9.39 1.62 1.89
CA SER A 65 8.49 2.74 2.20
C SER A 65 8.49 3.81 1.10
N GLY A 66 9.65 4.08 0.49
CA GLY A 66 9.72 4.94 -0.70
C GLY A 66 8.95 4.36 -1.89
N VAL A 67 9.03 3.05 -2.11
CA VAL A 67 8.25 2.36 -3.16
C VAL A 67 6.75 2.51 -2.90
N PHE A 68 6.27 2.31 -1.67
CA PHE A 68 4.86 2.50 -1.33
C PHE A 68 4.39 3.94 -1.51
N PHE A 69 5.24 4.92 -1.20
CA PHE A 69 4.90 6.33 -1.39
C PHE A 69 4.73 6.70 -2.87
N GLU A 70 5.61 6.18 -3.73
CA GLU A 70 5.56 6.40 -5.19
C GLU A 70 4.46 5.60 -5.89
N SER A 71 4.00 4.49 -5.30
CA SER A 71 3.03 3.57 -5.91
C SER A 71 1.60 4.11 -5.82
N ASN A 72 0.75 3.69 -6.77
CA ASN A 72 -0.70 4.01 -6.77
C ASN A 72 -1.54 2.84 -6.24
N GLU A 73 -0.90 1.74 -5.89
CA GLU A 73 -1.52 0.48 -5.49
C GLU A 73 -1.87 0.48 -4.00
N PHE A 74 -0.98 1.01 -3.17
CA PHE A 74 -1.04 0.91 -1.73
C PHE A 74 -0.77 2.26 -1.06
N PHE A 75 -1.29 2.39 0.14
CA PHE A 75 -0.94 3.45 1.06
C PHE A 75 -0.44 2.80 2.35
N GLU A 76 0.86 2.97 2.61
CA GLU A 76 1.48 2.51 3.84
C GLU A 76 1.10 3.45 4.98
N ARG A 77 0.21 3.00 5.86
CA ARG A 77 -0.21 3.78 7.01
C ARG A 77 0.58 3.33 8.23
N ASN A 78 1.74 3.93 8.44
CA ASN A 78 2.59 3.60 9.60
C ASN A 78 2.09 4.22 10.91
N THR A 79 1.24 5.23 10.83
CA THR A 79 0.55 5.83 11.98
C THR A 79 -0.94 5.52 11.90
N TYR A 80 -1.35 4.48 12.62
CA TYR A 80 -2.74 4.34 13.04
C TYR A 80 -2.93 5.13 14.33
N PRO A 81 -4.14 5.67 14.60
CA PRO A 81 -4.47 6.12 15.94
C PRO A 81 -4.16 4.98 16.93
N SER A 82 -3.22 5.20 17.86
CA SER A 82 -2.80 4.26 18.91
C SER A 82 -3.21 4.82 20.27
N TYR A 83 -3.69 3.95 21.16
CA TYR A 83 -4.47 4.28 22.35
C TYR A 83 -3.70 4.18 23.67
N THR A 84 -2.37 4.20 23.65
CA THR A 84 -1.55 3.84 24.81
C THR A 84 -1.40 4.91 25.89
N ASP A 85 -1.82 6.16 25.69
CA ASP A 85 -1.75 7.21 26.73
C ASP A 85 -3.14 7.60 27.25
N THR A 86 -3.67 6.80 28.19
CA THR A 86 -4.89 7.12 28.94
C THR A 86 -4.66 7.41 30.43
N GLU A 87 -3.41 7.39 30.91
CA GLU A 87 -3.10 7.49 32.35
C GLU A 87 -3.46 8.84 33.00
N SER A 88 -3.74 9.90 32.24
CA SER A 88 -3.98 11.24 32.80
C SER A 88 -5.42 11.76 32.69
N PHE A 89 -6.43 10.92 32.49
CA PHE A 89 -7.82 11.39 32.37
C PHE A 89 -8.72 10.94 33.53
N PRO A 90 -9.50 11.85 34.14
CA PRO A 90 -10.37 11.48 35.25
C PRO A 90 -11.40 10.45 34.79
N VAL A 91 -11.42 9.33 35.52
CA VAL A 91 -12.32 8.18 35.33
C VAL A 91 -13.76 8.66 35.54
N VAL A 92 -14.54 8.69 34.46
CA VAL A 92 -15.99 8.83 34.58
C VAL A 92 -16.54 7.42 34.82
N LYS A 93 -16.86 7.13 36.08
CA LYS A 93 -17.58 5.92 36.49
C LYS A 93 -19.04 6.03 36.04
N ASN A 94 -19.33 5.68 34.80
CA ASN A 94 -20.56 4.99 34.36
C ASN A 94 -20.70 5.02 32.82
N THR A 95 -21.21 3.89 32.29
CA THR A 95 -21.61 3.60 30.89
C THR A 95 -20.50 3.54 29.85
N GLY A 96 -20.06 2.32 29.50
CA GLY A 96 -19.80 1.81 28.12
C GLY A 96 -18.88 2.53 27.14
N PHE A 97 -18.44 3.74 27.41
CA PHE A 97 -17.74 4.61 26.48
C PHE A 97 -16.39 5.01 27.09
N GLN A 98 -15.32 4.71 26.36
CA GLN A 98 -13.97 5.15 26.72
C GLN A 98 -13.57 6.34 25.85
N LYS A 99 -12.80 7.24 26.48
CA LYS A 99 -12.45 8.57 25.99
C LYS A 99 -11.16 8.51 25.15
N VAL A 100 -11.24 8.69 23.83
CA VAL A 100 -10.11 8.58 22.86
C VAL A 100 -9.30 9.87 22.67
N GLY A 101 -7.98 9.79 22.77
CA GLY A 101 -7.06 10.71 22.09
C GLY A 101 -6.55 10.08 20.80
N VAL A 102 -6.67 10.77 19.66
CA VAL A 102 -5.98 10.39 18.42
C VAL A 102 -4.45 10.68 18.64
N VAL A 103 -3.48 10.34 17.78
CA VAL A 103 -2.00 10.54 18.03
C VAL A 103 -1.43 11.91 17.57
N THR A 104 -0.55 12.49 18.39
CA THR A 104 -0.19 13.92 18.58
C THR A 104 0.15 14.85 17.40
N GLU A 105 0.64 14.40 16.24
CA GLU A 105 0.96 15.32 15.11
C GLU A 105 -0.01 15.20 13.92
N ALA A 106 -0.33 13.95 13.52
CA ALA A 106 -1.46 13.68 12.63
C ALA A 106 -2.78 14.19 13.24
N ASN A 107 -2.88 14.19 14.57
CA ASN A 107 -3.93 14.85 15.34
C ASN A 107 -4.11 16.31 15.05
N ASN A 108 -3.03 17.07 15.02
CA ASN A 108 -3.15 18.51 14.92
C ASN A 108 -3.69 18.85 13.53
N LYS A 109 -3.19 18.17 12.49
CA LYS A 109 -3.70 18.31 11.12
C LYS A 109 -5.15 17.81 11.00
N ALA A 110 -5.45 16.64 11.56
CA ALA A 110 -6.79 16.08 11.62
C ALA A 110 -7.79 16.99 12.34
N ALA A 111 -7.43 17.48 13.52
CA ALA A 111 -8.26 18.36 14.34
C ALA A 111 -8.43 19.74 13.69
N VAL A 112 -7.40 20.29 13.05
CA VAL A 112 -7.50 21.52 12.27
C VAL A 112 -8.46 21.34 11.10
N GLN A 113 -8.36 20.22 10.39
CA GLN A 113 -9.24 19.90 9.27
C GLN A 113 -10.70 19.70 9.72
N LEU A 114 -10.92 18.94 10.79
CA LEU A 114 -12.25 18.77 11.40
C LEU A 114 -12.84 20.11 11.84
N LYS A 115 -12.04 20.99 12.43
CA LYS A 115 -12.46 22.34 12.82
C LYS A 115 -12.85 23.20 11.62
N ALA A 116 -12.11 23.09 10.51
CA ALA A 116 -12.45 23.80 9.27
C ALA A 116 -13.80 23.34 8.72
N TRP A 117 -14.09 22.04 8.80
CA TRP A 117 -15.36 21.47 8.34
C TRP A 117 -16.53 21.70 9.28
N PHE A 118 -16.27 21.77 10.58
CA PHE A 118 -17.29 21.93 11.62
C PHE A 118 -16.88 23.04 12.60
N PRO A 119 -16.97 24.33 12.19
CA PRO A 119 -16.50 25.46 13.01
C PRO A 119 -17.27 25.62 14.33
N GLU A 120 -18.52 25.15 14.37
CA GLU A 120 -19.39 25.22 15.54
C GLU A 120 -19.08 24.15 16.61
N MET A 121 -18.11 23.26 16.38
CA MET A 121 -17.59 22.40 17.46
C MET A 121 -16.96 23.28 18.54
N LYS A 122 -17.66 23.42 19.68
CA LYS A 122 -17.26 24.30 20.78
C LYS A 122 -15.85 23.99 21.27
N SER A 123 -15.17 25.06 21.69
CA SER A 123 -13.80 25.06 22.23
C SER A 123 -13.57 24.07 23.38
N GLU A 124 -14.57 23.88 24.23
CA GLU A 124 -14.50 22.98 25.37
C GLU A 124 -14.80 21.52 24.99
N SER A 125 -15.43 21.31 23.83
CA SER A 125 -15.53 20.03 23.14
C SER A 125 -14.32 19.74 22.23
N ARG A 126 -13.29 20.61 22.16
CA ARG A 126 -12.02 20.37 21.42
C ARG A 126 -11.31 19.09 21.87
N SER A 127 -11.59 18.69 23.10
CA SER A 127 -11.10 17.50 23.80
C SER A 127 -12.24 16.72 24.45
N GLU A 128 -13.49 16.92 24.03
CA GLU A 128 -14.48 15.85 24.09
C GLU A 128 -14.20 14.92 22.90
N LYS A 129 -13.00 14.34 23.00
CA LYS A 129 -12.58 13.03 22.51
C LYS A 129 -13.73 12.34 21.79
N ILE A 130 -13.65 12.21 20.46
CA ILE A 130 -14.53 11.31 19.70
C ILE A 130 -14.62 10.01 20.51
N GLN A 131 -15.75 9.77 21.18
CA GLN A 131 -15.85 8.64 22.11
C GLN A 131 -16.15 7.42 21.27
N LEU A 132 -15.08 6.69 20.92
CA LEU A 132 -15.20 5.43 20.23
C LEU A 132 -15.41 4.33 21.27
N SER A 133 -16.29 3.38 20.98
CA SER A 133 -16.23 2.09 21.66
C SER A 133 -14.86 1.46 21.37
N ARG A 134 -14.40 0.55 22.25
CA ARG A 134 -13.15 -0.21 22.04
C ARG A 134 -13.15 -0.91 20.67
N GLU A 135 -14.30 -1.42 20.28
CA GLU A 135 -14.56 -2.05 19.00
C GLU A 135 -14.41 -1.08 17.82
N SER A 136 -15.18 0.02 17.79
CA SER A 136 -15.07 1.02 16.71
C SER A 136 -13.65 1.57 16.58
N SER A 137 -13.00 1.78 17.72
CA SER A 137 -11.61 2.20 17.84
C SER A 137 -10.66 1.29 17.06
N CYS A 138 -10.77 -0.04 17.26
CA CYS A 138 -9.86 -0.97 16.60
C CYS A 138 -10.22 -1.19 15.13
N MET A 139 -11.50 -1.15 14.77
CA MET A 139 -11.93 -1.24 13.37
C MET A 139 -11.35 -0.08 12.55
N ILE A 140 -11.36 1.14 13.09
CA ILE A 140 -10.83 2.37 12.46
C ILE A 140 -9.30 2.35 12.33
N SER A 141 -8.61 1.76 13.29
CA SER A 141 -7.16 1.76 13.39
C SER A 141 -6.48 0.55 12.73
N ARG A 142 -7.21 -0.33 12.03
CA ARG A 142 -6.60 -1.50 11.37
C ARG A 142 -6.37 -1.27 9.86
N PRO A 143 -5.26 -1.79 9.30
CA PRO A 143 -5.06 -1.88 7.85
C PRO A 143 -6.10 -2.79 7.18
N GLN A 144 -6.15 -2.79 5.85
CA GLN A 144 -6.78 -3.87 5.09
C GLN A 144 -5.90 -5.12 5.04
N HIS A 145 -4.56 -4.96 4.99
CA HIS A 145 -3.61 -6.07 4.95
C HIS A 145 -2.35 -5.78 5.77
N LEU A 146 -1.82 -6.82 6.40
CA LEU A 146 -0.46 -6.82 6.95
C LEU A 146 0.50 -7.42 5.91
N LEU A 147 1.59 -6.72 5.61
CA LEU A 147 2.59 -7.15 4.65
C LEU A 147 3.89 -7.54 5.35
N LEU A 148 4.41 -8.73 5.06
CA LEU A 148 5.71 -9.21 5.52
C LEU A 148 6.58 -9.57 4.32
N GLY A 149 7.71 -8.89 4.19
CA GLY A 149 8.68 -9.10 3.12
C GLY A 149 9.91 -9.87 3.60
N LYS A 150 10.48 -10.66 2.68
CA LYS A 150 11.75 -11.34 2.89
C LYS A 150 12.61 -11.30 1.63
N ILE A 151 13.89 -11.10 1.83
CA ILE A 151 14.94 -11.19 0.84
C ILE A 151 15.57 -12.58 0.97
N ASN A 152 15.23 -13.45 0.03
CA ASN A 152 15.58 -14.87 0.10
C ASN A 152 17.03 -15.11 -0.35
N ALA A 153 17.44 -14.41 -1.41
CA ALA A 153 18.80 -14.47 -1.91
C ALA A 153 19.17 -13.18 -2.64
N LEU A 154 20.47 -12.88 -2.61
CA LEU A 154 21.08 -11.88 -3.47
C LEU A 154 22.35 -12.51 -4.05
N GLU A 155 22.49 -12.48 -5.36
CA GLU A 155 23.58 -13.17 -6.05
C GLU A 155 24.19 -12.27 -7.12
N ALA A 156 25.51 -12.33 -7.22
CA ALA A 156 26.31 -11.67 -8.24
C ALA A 156 26.97 -12.73 -9.12
N PHE A 157 27.00 -12.50 -10.43
CA PHE A 157 27.62 -13.40 -11.41
C PHE A 157 28.72 -12.64 -12.15
N SER A 158 29.85 -13.33 -12.38
CA SER A 158 30.92 -12.91 -13.29
C SER A 158 30.92 -13.81 -14.52
N GLY A 159 31.01 -13.22 -15.71
CA GLY A 159 31.02 -13.90 -17.01
C GLY A 159 32.15 -14.91 -17.06
N GLY A 160 31.77 -16.19 -17.11
CA GLY A 160 32.70 -17.32 -16.95
C GLY A 160 32.27 -18.39 -15.94
N SER A 161 31.00 -18.44 -15.53
CA SER A 161 30.40 -19.44 -14.60
C SER A 161 30.69 -19.28 -13.11
N LEU A 162 31.29 -18.17 -12.68
CA LEU A 162 31.44 -17.85 -11.26
C LEU A 162 30.18 -17.18 -10.73
N GLN A 163 29.42 -17.93 -9.92
CA GLN A 163 28.29 -17.45 -9.14
C GLN A 163 28.75 -17.15 -7.73
N PHE A 164 28.48 -15.95 -7.27
CA PHE A 164 28.66 -15.52 -5.90
C PHE A 164 27.26 -15.31 -5.30
N GLY A 165 26.85 -16.15 -4.35
CA GLY A 165 25.48 -16.14 -3.81
C GLY A 165 25.44 -15.97 -2.30
N PHE A 166 24.57 -15.08 -1.84
CA PHE A 166 24.27 -14.86 -0.43
C PHE A 166 22.96 -15.57 -0.07
N ASN A 167 23.01 -16.90 0.05
CA ASN A 167 21.90 -17.69 0.60
C ASN A 167 22.23 -18.07 2.05
N SER A 168 21.25 -18.56 2.81
CA SER A 168 21.44 -18.96 4.22
C SER A 168 22.38 -20.18 4.42
N ALA A 169 22.92 -20.76 3.35
CA ALA A 169 23.68 -22.00 3.35
C ALA A 169 25.01 -21.83 2.59
N ALA A 170 25.96 -21.19 3.27
CA ALA A 170 27.38 -21.07 2.90
C ALA A 170 27.72 -20.21 1.66
N VAL A 171 28.76 -19.38 1.84
CA VAL A 171 29.39 -18.61 0.76
C VAL A 171 30.35 -19.53 0.01
N GLN A 172 30.09 -19.80 -1.27
CA GLN A 172 31.08 -20.44 -2.14
C GLN A 172 31.98 -19.35 -2.75
N LEU A 173 33.21 -19.25 -2.25
CA LEU A 173 34.22 -18.31 -2.74
C LEU A 173 35.23 -19.03 -3.63
N PRO A 174 35.42 -18.63 -4.91
CA PRO A 174 36.60 -18.99 -5.67
C PRO A 174 37.83 -18.21 -5.15
N VAL A 175 38.96 -18.91 -5.09
CA VAL A 175 40.26 -18.41 -4.59
C VAL A 175 40.89 -17.45 -5.61
N SER A 176 41.01 -16.18 -5.22
CA SER A 176 41.75 -15.06 -5.83
C SER A 176 41.51 -14.77 -7.32
N GLY A 177 40.88 -13.64 -7.62
CA GLY A 177 40.78 -13.10 -8.98
C GLY A 177 40.12 -11.72 -9.02
N GLN A 178 40.41 -10.93 -10.06
CA GLN A 178 39.66 -9.71 -10.37
C GLN A 178 38.22 -10.11 -10.70
N PHE A 179 37.27 -9.77 -9.82
CA PHE A 179 35.86 -10.09 -10.02
C PHE A 179 35.21 -8.97 -10.83
N LYS A 180 34.87 -9.28 -12.07
CA LYS A 180 34.02 -8.40 -12.87
C LYS A 180 32.59 -8.86 -12.72
N LEU A 181 31.81 -8.11 -11.98
CA LEU A 181 30.38 -8.37 -11.86
C LEU A 181 29.73 -8.07 -13.22
N ASP A 182 29.03 -9.05 -13.79
CA ASP A 182 28.33 -8.92 -15.08
C ASP A 182 26.80 -8.97 -14.92
N LYS A 183 26.31 -9.71 -13.92
CA LYS A 183 24.88 -9.85 -13.62
C LYS A 183 24.64 -9.90 -12.12
N MET A 184 23.51 -9.37 -11.66
CA MET A 184 22.98 -9.63 -10.32
C MET A 184 21.59 -10.23 -10.42
N ARG A 185 21.28 -11.14 -9.49
CA ARG A 185 19.96 -11.71 -9.26
C ARG A 185 19.55 -11.43 -7.82
N MET A 186 18.31 -11.07 -7.62
CA MET A 186 17.71 -10.94 -6.30
C MET A 186 16.39 -11.70 -6.25
N ASP A 187 16.25 -12.52 -5.22
CA ASP A 187 15.05 -13.31 -4.95
C ASP A 187 14.35 -12.72 -3.73
N LEU A 188 13.09 -12.36 -3.92
CA LEU A 188 12.25 -11.70 -2.95
C LEU A 188 10.96 -12.48 -2.75
N SER A 189 10.41 -12.46 -1.54
CA SER A 189 9.05 -12.93 -1.28
C SER A 189 8.29 -11.96 -0.40
N MET A 190 6.99 -11.85 -0.62
CA MET A 190 6.11 -11.05 0.22
C MET A 190 4.83 -11.82 0.50
N HIS A 191 4.41 -11.79 1.76
CA HIS A 191 3.18 -12.39 2.25
C HIS A 191 2.23 -11.29 2.71
N ALA A 192 0.95 -11.44 2.35
CA ALA A 192 -0.12 -10.61 2.85
C ALA A 192 -1.00 -11.42 3.79
N PHE A 193 -1.29 -10.86 4.96
CA PHE A 193 -2.11 -11.48 5.99
C PHE A 193 -3.35 -10.65 6.27
N ASP A 194 -4.43 -11.34 6.62
CA ASP A 194 -5.63 -10.72 7.14
C ASP A 194 -5.31 -10.18 8.54
N PRO A 195 -5.58 -8.89 8.82
CA PRO A 195 -5.24 -8.27 10.09
C PRO A 195 -6.06 -8.82 11.25
N TRP A 196 -7.17 -9.53 11.01
CA TRP A 196 -8.05 -10.05 12.03
C TRP A 196 -7.76 -11.51 12.36
N THR A 197 -7.69 -12.35 11.34
CA THR A 197 -7.49 -13.80 11.53
C THR A 197 -6.00 -14.18 11.51
N GLN A 198 -5.12 -13.29 11.05
CA GLN A 198 -3.72 -13.58 10.74
C GLN A 198 -3.54 -14.65 9.67
N GLU A 199 -4.60 -15.02 8.95
CA GLU A 199 -4.52 -15.98 7.86
C GLU A 199 -3.80 -15.36 6.66
N LYS A 200 -2.97 -16.17 6.00
CA LYS A 200 -2.25 -15.76 4.80
C LYS A 200 -3.24 -15.64 3.63
N MET A 201 -3.47 -14.42 3.16
CA MET A 201 -4.37 -14.11 2.05
C MET A 201 -3.70 -14.27 0.69
N GLY A 202 -2.40 -13.96 0.63
CA GLY A 202 -1.65 -13.96 -0.62
C GLY A 202 -0.15 -14.08 -0.39
N SER A 203 0.55 -14.57 -1.40
CA SER A 203 2.00 -14.70 -1.38
C SER A 203 2.54 -14.55 -2.79
N VAL A 204 3.64 -13.80 -2.93
CA VAL A 204 4.37 -13.68 -4.18
C VAL A 204 5.84 -13.94 -3.96
N ASN A 205 6.47 -14.51 -4.99
CA ASN A 205 7.91 -14.61 -5.11
C ASN A 205 8.31 -13.88 -6.39
N SER A 206 9.26 -12.97 -6.29
CA SER A 206 9.75 -12.20 -7.43
C SER A 206 11.25 -12.42 -7.55
N GLU A 207 11.68 -12.81 -8.76
CA GLU A 207 13.09 -12.92 -9.13
C GLU A 207 13.41 -11.75 -10.06
N VAL A 208 14.43 -10.96 -9.72
CA VAL A 208 14.83 -9.78 -10.49
C VAL A 208 16.28 -9.89 -10.91
N PHE A 209 16.51 -9.67 -12.20
CA PHE A 209 17.83 -9.58 -12.78
C PHE A 209 18.20 -8.16 -13.15
N LYS A 210 19.49 -7.87 -13.01
CA LYS A 210 20.16 -6.76 -13.66
C LYS A 210 21.41 -7.29 -14.35
N SER A 211 21.49 -7.08 -15.65
CA SER A 211 22.71 -7.23 -16.46
C SER A 211 23.26 -5.83 -16.77
N ASP A 212 24.50 -5.73 -17.23
CA ASP A 212 25.16 -4.49 -17.68
C ASP A 212 25.93 -3.71 -16.60
N TYR A 213 26.66 -4.44 -15.77
CA TYR A 213 27.62 -3.85 -14.85
C TYR A 213 28.95 -3.58 -15.58
N LYS A 214 29.36 -2.30 -15.59
CA LYS A 214 30.65 -1.87 -16.17
C LYS A 214 31.73 -1.62 -15.11
N VAL A 215 31.45 -1.93 -13.85
CA VAL A 215 32.36 -1.69 -12.74
C VAL A 215 33.04 -3.00 -12.36
N GLY A 216 34.34 -3.09 -12.64
CA GLY A 216 35.18 -4.16 -12.10
C GLY A 216 35.58 -3.80 -10.68
N PHE A 217 35.43 -4.73 -9.73
CA PHE A 217 35.87 -4.54 -8.36
C PHE A 217 37.02 -5.49 -8.08
N GLY A 218 38.12 -4.96 -7.54
CA GLY A 218 39.13 -5.77 -6.88
C GLY A 218 38.58 -6.18 -5.52
N ILE A 219 38.23 -7.46 -5.35
CA ILE A 219 37.87 -8.00 -4.04
C ILE A 219 39.14 -8.62 -3.47
N ASP A 220 39.71 -8.00 -2.44
CA ASP A 220 40.80 -8.59 -1.67
C ASP A 220 40.18 -9.60 -0.68
N LEU A 221 40.56 -10.88 -0.79
CA LEU A 221 39.84 -12.02 -0.21
C LEU A 221 40.15 -12.25 1.28
N GLY A 222 40.20 -11.18 2.07
CA GLY A 222 40.18 -11.22 3.52
C GLY A 222 38.87 -10.64 4.03
N LEU A 223 37.81 -11.46 4.06
CA LEU A 223 36.43 -11.09 4.44
C LEU A 223 35.75 -10.04 3.54
N ILE A 224 34.90 -10.50 2.61
CA ILE A 224 33.94 -9.63 1.93
C ILE A 224 32.95 -9.09 2.97
N HIS A 225 33.19 -7.87 3.43
CA HIS A 225 32.20 -7.12 4.21
C HIS A 225 31.29 -6.38 3.23
N ILE A 226 30.01 -6.77 3.18
CA ILE A 226 28.99 -5.95 2.49
C ILE A 226 28.80 -4.70 3.34
N GLY A 227 29.43 -3.61 2.94
CA GLY A 227 29.25 -2.28 3.54
C GLY A 227 28.38 -1.37 2.66
N PRO A 228 28.01 -0.18 3.16
CA PRO A 228 27.23 0.81 2.41
C PRO A 228 27.84 1.19 1.05
N GLU A 229 29.17 1.30 0.96
CA GLU A 229 29.85 1.61 -0.31
C GLU A 229 29.74 0.46 -1.32
N PHE A 230 29.86 -0.80 -0.86
CA PHE A 230 29.64 -1.95 -1.72
C PHE A 230 28.19 -1.98 -2.22
N TYR A 231 27.20 -1.70 -1.36
CA TYR A 231 25.79 -1.57 -1.74
C TYR A 231 25.52 -0.52 -2.82
N ARG A 232 26.16 0.65 -2.70
CA ARG A 232 25.95 1.78 -3.61
C ARG A 232 26.63 1.58 -4.97
N VAL A 233 27.88 1.12 -4.99
CA VAL A 233 28.70 1.13 -6.21
C VAL A 233 28.44 -0.11 -7.09
N THR A 234 28.04 -1.24 -6.50
CA THR A 234 27.79 -2.51 -7.24
C THR A 234 26.42 -2.57 -7.91
N GLY A 235 25.60 -1.52 -7.79
CA GLY A 235 24.21 -1.46 -8.27
C GLY A 235 23.26 -2.46 -7.60
N MET A 236 23.65 -3.00 -6.44
CA MET A 236 22.73 -3.67 -5.51
C MET A 236 21.56 -2.77 -5.16
N ALA A 237 21.81 -1.49 -4.87
CA ALA A 237 20.74 -0.52 -4.58
C ALA A 237 19.66 -0.48 -5.67
N GLU A 238 20.07 -0.43 -6.95
CA GLU A 238 19.14 -0.42 -8.07
C GLU A 238 18.43 -1.75 -8.25
N THR A 239 19.13 -2.88 -8.06
CA THR A 239 18.52 -4.22 -8.15
C THR A 239 17.50 -4.43 -7.03
N THR A 240 17.81 -3.98 -5.81
CA THR A 240 16.90 -3.98 -4.67
C THR A 240 15.69 -3.11 -4.95
N LEU A 241 15.86 -1.86 -5.37
CA LEU A 241 14.73 -0.98 -5.68
C LEU A 241 13.83 -1.57 -6.78
N LYS A 242 14.43 -2.10 -7.86
CA LYS A 242 13.68 -2.75 -8.94
C LYS A 242 12.93 -3.98 -8.42
N GLY A 243 13.58 -4.79 -7.59
CA GLY A 243 13.00 -5.93 -6.90
C GLY A 243 11.80 -5.56 -6.05
N LEU A 244 11.93 -4.55 -5.20
CA LEU A 244 10.87 -4.06 -4.34
C LEU A 244 9.69 -3.50 -5.14
N LYS A 245 9.94 -2.73 -6.21
CA LYS A 245 8.88 -2.23 -7.11
C LYS A 245 8.11 -3.38 -7.76
N GLN A 246 8.82 -4.38 -8.26
CA GLN A 246 8.18 -5.56 -8.85
C GLN A 246 7.37 -6.35 -7.81
N LEU A 247 7.95 -6.58 -6.62
CA LEU A 247 7.32 -7.31 -5.53
C LEU A 247 6.02 -6.64 -5.05
N VAL A 248 6.03 -5.31 -4.89
CA VAL A 248 4.84 -4.52 -4.51
C VAL A 248 3.76 -4.58 -5.59
N GLY A 249 4.15 -4.48 -6.88
CA GLY A 249 3.21 -4.62 -7.98
C GLY A 249 2.62 -6.02 -8.10
N ASP A 250 3.41 -7.07 -7.84
CA ASP A 250 2.97 -8.45 -7.91
C ASP A 250 2.01 -8.78 -6.74
N ILE A 251 2.34 -8.41 -5.50
CA ILE A 251 1.44 -8.65 -4.36
C ILE A 251 0.13 -7.87 -4.51
N TYR A 252 0.17 -6.67 -5.08
CA TYR A 252 -1.05 -5.92 -5.41
C TYR A 252 -1.95 -6.69 -6.36
N LYS A 253 -1.41 -7.20 -7.47
CA LYS A 253 -2.18 -7.99 -8.45
C LYS A 253 -2.77 -9.24 -7.80
N THR A 254 -2.02 -9.92 -6.94
CA THR A 254 -2.52 -11.07 -6.18
C THR A 254 -3.72 -10.67 -5.32
N LEU A 255 -3.60 -9.59 -4.53
CA LEU A 255 -4.67 -9.14 -3.64
C LEU A 255 -5.89 -8.57 -4.39
N ALA A 256 -5.67 -7.86 -5.49
CA ALA A 256 -6.73 -7.32 -6.34
C ALA A 256 -7.50 -8.42 -7.09
N GLY A 257 -6.86 -9.56 -7.36
CA GLY A 257 -7.49 -10.72 -7.97
C GLY A 257 -8.33 -11.57 -7.01
N LEU A 258 -8.26 -11.33 -5.70
CA LEU A 258 -9.02 -12.10 -4.72
C LEU A 258 -10.49 -11.66 -4.70
N PRO A 259 -11.44 -12.63 -4.67
CA PRO A 259 -12.85 -12.30 -4.50
C PRO A 259 -13.07 -11.63 -3.14
N ARG A 260 -13.98 -10.65 -3.09
CA ARG A 260 -14.36 -9.92 -1.87
C ARG A 260 -13.23 -9.07 -1.25
N GLN A 261 -12.15 -8.80 -1.97
CA GLN A 261 -11.09 -7.87 -1.56
C GLN A 261 -11.29 -6.47 -2.15
N GLU A 262 -12.52 -5.96 -2.05
CA GLU A 262 -12.85 -4.60 -2.46
C GLU A 262 -12.13 -3.56 -1.59
N TRP A 263 -11.99 -2.35 -2.11
CA TRP A 263 -11.51 -1.24 -1.30
C TRP A 263 -12.52 -0.95 -0.18
N GLN A 264 -12.02 -0.84 1.05
CA GLN A 264 -12.85 -0.56 2.20
C GLN A 264 -12.16 0.33 3.22
N THR A 265 -12.96 1.12 3.92
CA THR A 265 -12.55 1.95 5.04
C THR A 265 -13.65 2.02 6.11
N ARG A 266 -13.53 2.93 7.07
CA ARG A 266 -14.43 3.04 8.23
C ARG A 266 -14.91 4.47 8.45
N VAL A 267 -16.12 4.59 9.00
CA VAL A 267 -16.66 5.87 9.49
C VAL A 267 -15.92 6.28 10.76
N LEU A 268 -15.36 7.48 10.77
CA LEU A 268 -14.69 8.08 11.93
C LEU A 268 -15.66 8.92 12.77
N LEU A 269 -16.59 9.62 12.12
CA LEU A 269 -17.59 10.47 12.76
C LEU A 269 -18.88 10.42 11.95
N SER A 270 -20.01 10.42 12.63
CA SER A 270 -21.35 10.52 12.05
C SER A 270 -22.08 11.69 12.72
N ARG A 271 -22.62 12.62 11.93
CA ARG A 271 -23.30 13.82 12.46
C ARG A 271 -24.33 14.36 11.47
N ASP A 272 -25.58 14.46 11.92
CA ASP A 272 -26.70 15.00 11.15
C ASP A 272 -26.77 14.33 9.76
N ASN A 273 -26.44 15.08 8.70
CA ASN A 273 -26.46 14.64 7.30
C ASN A 273 -25.04 14.45 6.72
N TYR A 274 -24.03 14.37 7.57
CA TYR A 274 -22.63 14.23 7.19
C TYR A 274 -21.95 13.11 7.94
N VAL A 275 -20.98 12.50 7.28
CA VAL A 275 -20.04 11.57 7.89
C VAL A 275 -18.62 12.01 7.58
N VAL A 276 -17.71 11.70 8.49
CA VAL A 276 -16.27 11.74 8.23
C VAL A 276 -15.79 10.30 8.13
N ILE A 277 -15.09 9.99 7.05
CA ILE A 277 -14.51 8.67 6.85
C ILE A 277 -13.00 8.72 6.98
N VAL A 278 -12.43 7.60 7.40
CA VAL A 278 -11.00 7.36 7.34
C VAL A 278 -10.59 7.28 5.87
N GLY A 279 -9.59 8.04 5.47
CA GLY A 279 -9.13 8.06 4.09
C GLY A 279 -9.47 9.34 3.36
N GLY A 280 -8.49 9.83 2.61
CA GLY A 280 -8.57 11.09 1.88
C GLY A 280 -7.86 11.03 0.53
N ALA A 281 -7.39 12.18 0.07
CA ALA A 281 -6.68 12.33 -1.20
C ALA A 281 -5.46 11.41 -1.32
N GLU A 282 -4.79 11.05 -0.21
CA GLU A 282 -3.64 10.13 -0.23
C GLU A 282 -4.03 8.69 -0.60
N LEU A 283 -5.28 8.29 -0.32
CA LEU A 283 -5.87 7.03 -0.81
C LEU A 283 -6.49 7.16 -2.20
N GLY A 284 -6.42 8.34 -2.80
CA GLY A 284 -6.96 8.63 -4.13
C GLY A 284 -8.43 9.04 -4.14
N LEU A 285 -9.06 9.29 -2.98
CA LEU A 285 -10.43 9.82 -2.91
C LEU A 285 -10.50 11.24 -3.47
N LYS A 286 -11.59 11.55 -4.17
CA LYS A 286 -11.83 12.87 -4.77
C LYS A 286 -13.25 13.35 -4.42
N LYS A 287 -13.43 14.67 -4.44
CA LYS A 287 -14.77 15.29 -4.36
C LYS A 287 -15.68 14.71 -5.44
N GLY A 288 -16.91 14.38 -5.06
CA GLY A 288 -17.94 13.77 -5.90
C GLY A 288 -17.92 12.24 -5.90
N ASP A 289 -16.90 11.59 -5.32
CA ASP A 289 -16.91 10.14 -5.16
C ASP A 289 -18.08 9.70 -4.30
N ARG A 290 -18.75 8.63 -4.71
CA ARG A 290 -19.84 8.02 -3.96
C ARG A 290 -19.40 6.73 -3.31
N LEU A 291 -19.76 6.61 -2.05
CA LEU A 291 -19.44 5.47 -1.21
C LEU A 291 -20.72 4.94 -0.58
N LYS A 292 -20.75 3.64 -0.35
CA LYS A 292 -21.81 2.97 0.39
C LYS A 292 -21.35 2.68 1.81
N ILE A 293 -22.24 2.87 2.77
CA ILE A 293 -21.99 2.65 4.20
C ILE A 293 -22.95 1.59 4.73
N GLU A 294 -22.41 0.67 5.51
CA GLU A 294 -23.11 -0.46 6.12
C GLU A 294 -22.66 -0.58 7.58
N ASN A 295 -23.60 -0.54 8.52
CA ASN A 295 -23.32 -0.94 9.91
C ASN A 295 -23.10 -2.46 9.95
N GLU A 296 -22.06 -2.87 10.66
CA GLU A 296 -21.72 -4.26 10.87
C GLU A 296 -21.85 -4.62 12.35
N VAL A 297 -22.25 -5.85 12.62
CA VAL A 297 -22.09 -6.49 13.93
C VAL A 297 -20.98 -7.52 13.79
N HIS A 298 -20.10 -7.54 14.79
CA HIS A 298 -18.92 -8.38 14.81
C HIS A 298 -19.04 -9.45 15.89
N ASP A 299 -18.58 -10.66 15.57
CA ASP A 299 -18.50 -11.76 16.52
C ASP A 299 -17.04 -11.98 16.91
N TRP A 300 -16.77 -12.02 18.21
CA TRP A 300 -15.42 -12.04 18.77
C TRP A 300 -15.22 -13.23 19.69
N MET A 301 -14.09 -13.90 19.54
CA MET A 301 -13.55 -14.79 20.57
C MET A 301 -12.73 -13.95 21.55
N GLY A 302 -13.23 -13.78 22.77
CA GLY A 302 -12.65 -12.91 23.80
C GLY A 302 -13.19 -11.48 23.76
N GLU A 303 -12.56 -10.57 24.51
CA GLU A 303 -12.96 -9.16 24.50
C GLU A 303 -12.60 -8.49 23.17
N PRO A 304 -13.51 -7.69 22.56
CA PRO A 304 -13.22 -6.97 21.32
C PRO A 304 -11.89 -6.23 21.40
N CYS A 305 -11.01 -6.51 20.43
CA CYS A 305 -9.70 -5.88 20.32
C CYS A 305 -8.76 -6.13 21.52
N GLY A 306 -8.90 -7.26 22.22
CA GLY A 306 -7.90 -7.77 23.17
C GLY A 306 -6.66 -8.34 22.48
N GLU A 307 -5.53 -8.41 23.18
CA GLU A 307 -4.27 -8.96 22.64
C GLU A 307 -4.40 -10.42 22.21
N SER A 308 -5.26 -11.19 22.90
CA SER A 308 -5.57 -12.59 22.59
C SER A 308 -6.96 -12.77 21.95
N SER A 309 -7.55 -11.68 21.41
CA SER A 309 -8.87 -11.75 20.80
C SER A 309 -8.79 -12.00 19.29
N THR A 310 -9.73 -12.79 18.80
CA THR A 310 -9.88 -13.11 17.38
C THR A 310 -11.27 -12.71 16.91
N LEU A 311 -11.36 -11.98 15.80
CA LEU A 311 -12.63 -11.72 15.12
C LEU A 311 -13.05 -13.00 14.39
N LEU A 312 -14.19 -13.57 14.76
CA LEU A 312 -14.74 -14.78 14.15
C LEU A 312 -15.52 -14.46 12.87
N GLY A 313 -16.13 -13.28 12.79
CA GLY A 313 -16.92 -12.88 11.63
C GLY A 313 -17.53 -11.50 11.77
N SER A 314 -18.10 -11.02 10.67
CA SER A 314 -18.81 -9.74 10.63
C SER A 314 -20.00 -9.88 9.70
N THR A 315 -21.15 -9.34 10.11
CA THR A 315 -22.36 -9.32 9.29
C THR A 315 -22.90 -7.91 9.17
N SER A 316 -23.28 -7.51 7.96
CA SER A 316 -24.02 -6.26 7.79
C SER A 316 -25.41 -6.42 8.40
N VAL A 317 -25.78 -5.47 9.25
CA VAL A 317 -27.14 -5.36 9.83
C VAL A 317 -27.97 -4.28 9.15
N THR A 318 -27.41 -3.68 8.11
CA THR A 318 -28.06 -2.62 7.33
C THR A 318 -28.80 -3.23 6.15
N SER A 319 -30.12 -3.12 6.13
CA SER A 319 -30.97 -3.66 5.06
C SER A 319 -30.80 -2.93 3.73
N LYS A 320 -30.53 -1.62 3.78
CA LYS A 320 -30.22 -0.77 2.62
C LYS A 320 -29.06 0.16 2.96
N PRO A 321 -27.93 0.11 2.23
CA PRO A 321 -26.77 0.93 2.55
C PRO A 321 -27.07 2.43 2.40
N TRP A 322 -26.43 3.25 3.22
CA TRP A 322 -26.40 4.69 3.01
C TRP A 322 -25.40 5.02 1.89
N ILE A 323 -25.82 5.87 0.97
CA ILE A 323 -24.99 6.42 -0.09
C ILE A 323 -24.54 7.80 0.36
N VAL A 324 -23.24 8.00 0.39
CA VAL A 324 -22.62 9.27 0.73
C VAL A 324 -21.79 9.77 -0.44
N GLU A 325 -21.75 11.09 -0.63
CA GLU A 325 -20.91 11.73 -1.65
C GLU A 325 -19.83 12.57 -0.98
N ILE A 326 -18.57 12.38 -1.38
CA ILE A 326 -17.44 13.14 -0.84
C ILE A 326 -17.59 14.61 -1.22
N GLU A 327 -17.76 15.46 -0.22
CA GLU A 327 -17.83 16.91 -0.40
C GLU A 327 -16.43 17.53 -0.40
N ASP A 328 -15.58 17.03 0.48
CA ASP A 328 -14.19 17.44 0.63
C ASP A 328 -13.29 16.24 0.99
N ALA A 329 -12.25 16.03 0.19
CA ALA A 329 -11.22 15.01 0.41
C ALA A 329 -9.94 15.72 0.85
N GLY A 330 -9.72 15.89 2.15
CA GLY A 330 -8.39 16.29 2.62
C GLY A 330 -7.43 15.10 2.64
N ASN A 331 -6.29 15.22 3.30
CA ASN A 331 -5.20 14.26 3.08
C ASN A 331 -5.53 12.85 3.60
N LEU A 332 -5.90 12.74 4.88
CA LEU A 332 -6.07 11.46 5.59
C LEU A 332 -7.53 11.12 5.93
N MET A 333 -8.45 12.03 5.68
CA MET A 333 -9.87 11.88 5.96
C MET A 333 -10.70 12.67 4.95
N SER A 334 -11.95 12.25 4.77
CA SER A 334 -12.89 12.90 3.87
C SER A 334 -14.20 13.20 4.58
N LYS A 335 -14.76 14.38 4.30
CA LYS A 335 -16.12 14.77 4.69
C LYS A 335 -17.06 14.37 3.57
N ALA A 336 -18.09 13.60 3.89
CA ALA A 336 -19.08 13.14 2.93
C ALA A 336 -20.48 13.52 3.38
N LYS A 337 -21.33 13.89 2.43
CA LYS A 337 -22.75 14.19 2.64
C LYS A 337 -23.58 12.94 2.39
N VAL A 338 -24.51 12.63 3.30
CA VAL A 338 -25.47 11.53 3.13
C VAL A 338 -26.54 11.95 2.12
N LEU A 339 -26.75 11.14 1.08
CA LEU A 339 -27.69 11.44 -0.01
C LEU A 339 -29.09 10.87 0.23
N ASN A 340 -29.19 9.69 0.84
CA ASN A 340 -30.43 8.99 1.16
C ASN A 340 -30.63 8.89 2.68
N ILE A 341 -30.88 10.05 3.30
CA ILE A 341 -31.17 10.12 4.73
C ILE A 341 -32.43 9.31 5.04
N ASP A 342 -32.37 8.50 6.08
CA ASP A 342 -33.51 7.83 6.69
C ASP A 342 -33.51 8.17 8.17
N GLU A 343 -34.55 8.87 8.63
CA GLU A 343 -34.67 9.35 10.00
C GLU A 343 -34.85 8.21 11.02
N ASN A 344 -35.18 6.99 10.57
CA ASN A 344 -35.38 5.83 11.44
C ASN A 344 -34.09 5.02 11.69
N THR A 345 -32.98 5.39 11.03
CA THR A 345 -31.73 4.64 11.11
C THR A 345 -30.55 5.57 11.32
N SER A 346 -29.49 5.07 11.95
CA SER A 346 -28.27 5.84 12.24
C SER A 346 -27.03 5.14 11.68
N ILE A 347 -26.10 5.92 11.12
CA ILE A 347 -24.78 5.43 10.73
C ILE A 347 -23.91 5.36 11.98
N ASP A 348 -23.43 4.16 12.30
CA ASP A 348 -22.58 3.93 13.47
C ASP A 348 -21.14 4.33 13.21
N VAL A 349 -20.44 4.77 14.25
CA VAL A 349 -19.00 5.00 14.16
C VAL A 349 -18.28 3.66 14.06
N GLY A 350 -17.37 3.51 13.11
CA GLY A 350 -16.78 2.22 12.75
C GLY A 350 -17.58 1.44 11.69
N ALA A 351 -18.71 1.95 11.20
CA ALA A 351 -19.43 1.36 10.07
C ALA A 351 -18.51 1.18 8.86
N LEU A 352 -18.77 0.11 8.10
CA LEU A 352 -18.02 -0.25 6.91
C LEU A 352 -18.33 0.72 5.78
N VAL A 353 -17.30 1.17 5.09
CA VAL A 353 -17.42 2.03 3.92
C VAL A 353 -16.79 1.34 2.73
N ARG A 354 -17.52 1.24 1.62
CA ARG A 354 -17.04 0.68 0.34
C ARG A 354 -17.32 1.62 -0.81
N VAL A 355 -16.64 1.40 -1.94
CA VAL A 355 -16.90 2.16 -3.16
C VAL A 355 -18.29 1.83 -3.70
N ASP A 356 -19.05 2.88 -4.04
CA ASP A 356 -20.27 2.78 -4.86
C ASP A 356 -19.95 3.24 -6.27
N GLN A 357 -19.44 4.47 -6.42
CA GLN A 357 -19.06 5.05 -7.69
C GLN A 357 -17.88 6.01 -7.55
N LEU A 358 -16.86 5.85 -8.39
CA LEU A 358 -15.75 6.78 -8.48
C LEU A 358 -15.98 7.79 -9.61
N VAL A 359 -15.74 9.07 -9.34
CA VAL A 359 -15.76 10.10 -10.38
C VAL A 359 -14.63 9.81 -11.37
N GLY A 360 -14.97 9.78 -12.66
CA GLY A 360 -14.00 9.65 -13.74
C GLY A 360 -13.11 10.89 -13.85
N GLU A 361 -11.89 10.73 -14.38
CA GLU A 361 -11.05 11.90 -14.62
C GLU A 361 -11.69 12.82 -15.66
N VAL A 362 -12.02 14.05 -15.27
CA VAL A 362 -12.38 15.09 -16.23
C VAL A 362 -11.11 15.35 -17.05
N PRO A 363 -11.10 15.07 -18.37
CA PRO A 363 -9.91 15.34 -19.17
C PRO A 363 -9.60 16.83 -19.08
N ALA A 364 -8.36 17.16 -18.70
CA ALA A 364 -7.89 18.53 -18.63
C ALA A 364 -8.25 19.24 -19.94
N LYS A 365 -9.07 20.31 -19.85
CA LYS A 365 -9.44 21.12 -21.01
C LYS A 365 -8.15 21.44 -21.77
N LYS A 366 -8.02 20.91 -22.98
CA LYS A 366 -7.01 21.37 -23.94
C LYS A 366 -7.20 22.87 -24.04
N LYS A 367 -6.26 23.64 -23.48
CA LYS A 367 -6.15 25.07 -23.78
C LYS A 367 -5.99 25.14 -25.30
N LYS A 368 -7.00 25.70 -25.97
CA LYS A 368 -6.93 26.02 -27.40
C LYS A 368 -5.93 27.14 -27.60
#